data_AF-A0A924T531-F1
#
_entry.id   AF-A0A924T531-F1
#
_cell.length_a   1.000
_cell.length_b   1.000
_cell.length_c   1.000
_cell.angle_alpha   90.00
_cell.angle_beta   90.00
_cell.angle_gamma   90.00
#
_symmetry.space_group_name_H-M   'P 1'
#
loop_
_entity.id
_entity.type
_entity.pdbx_description
1 polymer ?
#
loop_
_entity_poly.entity_id
_entity_poly.type
_entity_poly.pdbx_seq_one_letter_code
_entity_poly.pdbx_strand_id
1 'polypeptide(L)'
;MPTAASTRPAVAQRKATNVTLDAILLAEAKALRINVSQAAEAGVAQAVATKRQELWLAANREALESSNAYVEQNGLPLAHHRHF
;
A
#
# COMPACT_ATOMS: atom_id res chain seq x y z
N MET A 1 -32.69 -16.61 -5.72
CA MET A 1 -31.87 -15.55 -5.11
C MET A 1 -30.65 -16.20 -4.47
N PRO A 2 -29.44 -16.17 -5.07
CA PRO A 2 -28.27 -16.77 -4.44
C PRO A 2 -27.63 -15.79 -3.44
N THR A 3 -27.36 -16.37 -2.27
CA THR A 3 -26.80 -15.85 -1.02
C THR A 3 -25.47 -15.10 -1.20
N ALA A 4 -25.34 -13.96 -0.52
CA ALA A 4 -24.08 -13.24 -0.38
C ALA A 4 -23.04 -14.13 0.33
N ALA A 5 -21.98 -14.48 -0.37
CA ALA A 5 -20.86 -15.24 0.19
C ALA A 5 -20.10 -14.37 1.18
N SER A 6 -20.16 -14.75 2.46
CA SER A 6 -19.33 -14.18 3.51
C SER A 6 -17.88 -14.63 3.30
N THR A 7 -17.04 -13.74 2.77
CA THR A 7 -15.60 -13.97 2.63
C THR A 7 -14.98 -13.97 4.03
N ARG A 8 -14.70 -15.16 4.59
CA ARG A 8 -13.80 -15.28 5.74
C ARG A 8 -12.41 -14.79 5.33
N PRO A 9 -11.75 -13.92 6.10
CA PRO A 9 -10.39 -13.51 5.79
C PRO A 9 -9.51 -14.75 5.79
N ALA A 10 -8.83 -15.01 4.67
CA ALA A 10 -7.87 -16.08 4.55
C ALA A 10 -6.78 -15.85 5.59
N VAL A 11 -6.52 -16.85 6.43
CA VAL A 11 -5.43 -16.81 7.42
C VAL A 11 -4.13 -16.70 6.63
N ALA A 12 -3.53 -15.51 6.63
CA ALA A 12 -2.30 -15.25 5.89
C ALA A 12 -1.23 -16.25 6.36
N GLN A 13 -0.75 -17.09 5.44
CA GLN A 13 0.29 -18.08 5.74
C GLN A 13 1.62 -17.35 5.96
N ARG A 14 1.93 -17.04 7.22
CA ARG A 14 3.20 -16.42 7.60
C ARG A 14 4.31 -17.45 7.43
N LYS A 15 5.23 -17.19 6.52
CA LYS A 15 6.43 -18.02 6.32
C LYS A 15 7.58 -17.42 7.13
N ALA A 16 8.14 -18.21 8.04
CA ALA A 16 9.34 -17.82 8.75
C ALA A 16 10.47 -17.60 7.74
N THR A 17 10.97 -16.36 7.68
CA THR A 17 12.05 -15.96 6.80
C THR A 17 13.21 -15.55 7.69
N ASN A 18 14.37 -16.19 7.57
CA ASN A 18 15.56 -15.75 8.31
C ASN A 18 16.02 -14.43 7.70
N VAL A 19 16.00 -13.36 8.49
CA VAL A 19 16.45 -12.03 8.09
C VAL A 19 17.65 -11.66 8.94
N THR A 20 18.72 -11.18 8.31
CA THR A 20 19.89 -10.65 9.00
C THR A 20 19.63 -9.17 9.31
N LEU A 21 19.56 -8.83 10.60
CA LEU A 21 19.43 -7.46 11.08
C LEU A 21 20.68 -7.06 11.89
N ASP A 22 20.90 -5.76 12.01
CA ASP A 22 21.96 -5.20 12.84
C ASP A 22 21.82 -5.63 14.31
N ALA A 23 22.94 -6.03 14.91
CA ALA A 23 22.95 -6.58 16.27
C ALA A 23 22.70 -5.52 17.35
N ILE A 24 23.11 -4.27 17.12
CA ILE A 24 22.87 -3.16 18.04
C ILE A 24 21.38 -2.81 18.01
N LEU A 25 20.80 -2.69 16.82
CA LEU A 25 19.37 -2.45 16.65
C LEU A 25 18.51 -3.56 17.28
N LEU A 26 18.95 -4.83 17.18
CA LEU A 26 18.26 -5.95 17.82
C LEU A 26 18.35 -5.89 19.35
N ALA A 27 19.49 -5.48 19.89
CA ALA A 27 19.68 -5.31 21.33
C ALA A 27 18.80 -4.17 21.87
N GLU A 28 18.74 -3.04 21.16
CA GLU A 28 17.84 -1.93 21.48
C GLU A 28 16.36 -2.34 21.41
N ALA A 29 15.96 -3.03 20.34
CA ALA A 29 14.59 -3.51 20.19
C ALA A 29 14.20 -4.46 21.34
N LYS A 30 15.11 -5.36 21.76
CA LYS A 30 14.90 -6.23 22.92
C LYS A 30 14.79 -5.43 24.22
N ALA A 31 15.66 -4.44 24.44
CA ALA A 31 15.62 -3.58 25.62
C ALA A 31 14.30 -2.79 25.71
N LEU A 32 13.77 -2.36 24.56
CA LEU A 32 12.51 -1.63 24.44
C LEU A 32 11.28 -2.56 24.35
N ARG A 33 11.47 -3.89 24.43
CA ARG A 33 10.42 -4.92 24.23
C ARG A 33 9.64 -4.79 22.92
N ILE A 34 10.30 -4.32 21.87
CA ILE A 34 9.71 -4.21 20.53
C ILE A 34 9.62 -5.61 19.91
N ASN A 35 8.46 -5.95 19.35
CA ASN A 35 8.28 -7.17 18.59
C ASN A 35 8.87 -7.01 17.18
N VAL A 36 10.13 -7.42 17.04
CA VAL A 36 10.91 -7.28 15.79
C VAL A 36 10.21 -7.94 14.60
N SER A 37 9.55 -9.08 14.80
CA SER A 37 8.83 -9.76 13.72
C SER A 37 7.65 -8.94 13.22
N GLN A 38 6.88 -8.32 14.13
CA GLN A 38 5.76 -7.45 13.75
C GLN A 38 6.26 -6.16 13.08
N ALA A 39 7.32 -5.55 13.61
CA ALA A 39 7.91 -4.35 13.03
C ALA A 39 8.50 -4.62 11.64
N ALA A 40 9.15 -5.77 11.44
CA ALA A 40 9.65 -6.20 10.15
C ALA A 40 8.52 -6.45 9.15
N GLU A 41 7.43 -7.08 9.57
CA GLU A 41 6.25 -7.29 8.72
C GLU A 41 5.63 -5.95 8.27
N ALA A 42 5.48 -5.00 9.20
CA ALA A 42 4.98 -3.67 8.88
C ALA A 42 5.91 -2.91 7.91
N GLY A 43 7.22 -2.97 8.13
CA GLY A 43 8.22 -2.35 7.25
C GLY A 43 8.21 -2.94 5.85
N VAL A 44 8.13 -4.26 5.73
CA VAL A 44 8.02 -4.95 4.44
C VAL A 44 6.71 -4.60 3.74
N ALA A 45 5.58 -4.58 4.46
CA ALA A 45 4.28 -4.21 3.90
C ALA A 45 4.30 -2.78 3.33
N GLN A 46 4.90 -1.84 4.07
CA GLN A 46 5.05 -0.46 3.62
C GLN A 46 5.96 -0.36 2.39
N ALA A 47 7.13 -1.02 2.40
CA ALA A 47 8.04 -1.01 1.25
C ALA A 47 7.38 -1.59 -0.02
N VAL A 48 6.62 -2.68 0.12
CA VAL A 48 5.86 -3.29 -0.98
C VAL A 48 4.77 -2.35 -1.48
N ALA A 49 4.02 -1.70 -0.57
CA ALA A 49 3.00 -0.74 -0.94
C ALA A 49 3.58 0.44 -1.73
N THR A 50 4.67 1.03 -1.24
CA THR A 50 5.38 2.12 -1.93
C THR A 50 5.85 1.67 -3.32
N LYS A 51 6.51 0.51 -3.44
CA LYS A 51 6.97 0.00 -4.74
C LYS A 51 5.81 -0.29 -5.70
N ARG A 52 4.69 -0.83 -5.21
CA ARG A 52 3.48 -1.02 -6.03
C ARG A 52 2.90 0.30 -6.49
N GLN A 53 2.87 1.31 -5.62
CA GLN A 53 2.41 2.65 -5.98
C GLN A 53 3.31 3.28 -7.04
N GLU A 54 4.63 3.18 -6.89
CA GLU A 54 5.60 3.66 -7.90
C GLU A 54 5.39 2.98 -9.26
N LEU A 55 5.24 1.65 -9.26
CA LEU A 55 4.97 0.88 -10.48
C LEU A 55 3.62 1.24 -11.11
N TRP A 56 2.59 1.42 -10.28
CA TRP A 56 1.27 1.83 -10.75
C TRP A 56 1.31 3.23 -11.35
N LEU A 57 1.98 4.19 -10.70
CA LEU A 57 2.18 5.54 -11.23
C LEU A 57 2.98 5.54 -12.53
N ALA A 58 4.01 4.70 -12.65
CA ALA A 58 4.77 4.56 -13.87
C ALA A 58 3.92 3.98 -15.01
N ALA A 59 3.13 2.94 -14.74
CA ALA A 59 2.26 2.31 -15.73
C ALA A 59 1.06 3.18 -16.12
N ASN A 60 0.54 4.00 -15.20
CA ASN A 60 -0.62 4.86 -15.43
C ASN A 60 -0.20 6.29 -15.80
N ARG A 61 1.09 6.56 -16.03
CA ARG A 61 1.56 7.91 -16.36
C ARG A 61 0.90 8.45 -17.63
N GLU A 62 0.86 7.65 -18.70
CA GLU A 62 0.20 8.03 -19.96
C GLU A 62 -1.32 8.19 -19.80
N ALA A 63 -1.95 7.32 -18.99
CA ALA A 63 -3.39 7.41 -18.70
C ALA A 63 -3.73 8.66 -17.86
N LEU A 64 -2.89 9.01 -16.90
CA LEU A 64 -3.02 10.22 -16.09
C LEU A 64 -2.71 11.48 -16.91
N GLU A 65 -1.71 11.47 -17.78
CA GLU A 65 -1.40 12.61 -18.66
C GLU A 65 -2.52 12.87 -19.67
N SER A 66 -3.07 11.83 -20.31
CA SER A 66 -4.23 11.99 -21.20
C SER A 66 -5.48 12.47 -20.45
N SER A 67 -5.71 11.97 -19.23
CA SER A 67 -6.82 12.43 -18.38
C SER A 67 -6.63 13.89 -17.92
N ASN A 68 -5.40 14.28 -17.55
CA ASN A 68 -5.06 15.65 -17.18
C ASN A 68 -5.19 16.60 -18.38
N ALA A 69 -4.67 16.21 -19.55
CA ALA A 69 -4.81 17.00 -20.78
C ALA A 69 -6.28 17.18 -21.20
N TYR A 70 -7.10 16.15 -20.99
CA TYR A 70 -8.56 16.25 -21.20
C TYR A 70 -9.21 17.23 -20.23
N VAL A 71 -8.84 17.23 -18.95
CA VAL A 71 -9.35 18.17 -17.94
C VAL A 71 -8.86 19.60 -18.19
N GLU A 72 -7.62 19.80 -18.64
CA GLU A 72 -7.11 21.13 -19.03
C GLU A 72 -7.85 21.68 -20.26
N GLN A 73 -8.16 20.83 -21.25
CA GLN A 73 -8.86 21.27 -22.45
C GLN A 73 -10.37 21.45 -22.26
N ASN A 74 -11.01 20.60 -21.44
CA ASN A 74 -12.47 20.55 -21.32
C ASN A 74 -13.00 21.13 -19.99
N GLY A 75 -12.10 21.51 -19.09
CA GLY A 75 -12.46 21.89 -17.71
C GLY A 75 -12.86 20.66 -16.88
N LEU A 76 -13.08 20.89 -15.58
CA LEU A 76 -13.53 19.85 -14.66
C LEU A 76 -14.99 19.46 -14.98
N PRO A 77 -15.27 18.24 -15.47
CA PRO A 77 -16.60 17.87 -15.99
C PRO A 77 -17.74 18.01 -14.97
N LEU A 78 -17.42 17.94 -13.68
CA LEU A 78 -18.37 17.98 -12.58
C LEU A 78 -18.31 19.28 -11.76
N ALA A 79 -17.55 20.28 -12.19
CA ALA A 79 -17.47 21.57 -11.48
C ALA A 79 -18.84 22.27 -11.37
N HIS A 80 -19.73 22.01 -12.32
CA HIS A 80 -21.09 22.57 -12.37
C HIS A 80 -22.05 21.99 -11.32
N HIS A 81 -21.67 20.91 -10.62
CA HIS A 81 -22.50 20.25 -9.59
C HIS A 81 -21.95 20.41 -8.17
N ARG A 82 -20.92 21.23 -7.97
CA ARG A 82 -20.38 21.51 -6.63
C ARG A 82 -21.34 22.43 -5.89
N HIS A 83 -22.32 21.83 -5.20
CA HIS A 83 -23.14 22.52 -4.21
C HIS A 83 -22.24 22.89 -3.01
N PHE A 84 -22.23 24.17 -2.65
CA PHE A 84 -21.58 24.72 -1.45
C PHE A 84 -22.51 24.62 -0.25
#